data_AF-A0A645A5T7-F1
#
_entry.id   AF-A0A645A5T7-F1
#
_cell.length_a   1.000
_cell.length_b   1.000
_cell.length_c   1.000
_cell.angle_alpha   90.00
_cell.angle_beta   90.00
_cell.angle_gamma   90.00
#
_symmetry.space_group_name_H-M   'P 1'
#
loop_
_entity.id
_entity.type
_entity.pdbx_description
1 polymer ?
#
loop_
_entity_poly.entity_id
_entity_poly.type
_entity_poly.pdbx_seq_one_letter_code
_entity_poly.pdbx_strand_id
1 'polypeptide(L)'
;MHINIKIEVHAYAEEKLCDECIDDAPFYGIIGPEIMLPLSKIRGQILTFEYDNQTTLNDLKNAIFFFVYGDTNVDDSLPISFSFLVGGERYYFGEDTAKLSFIVSKYLGTEHSGQIVVCLLVSCDAGDVATEWPLRFFVHSRESGSHNDAHIHVCDTGHQYEASIRISDGKVIAGKLPSKFERLAKKRILSDQDYFYDCWNKKTDGLKVDINHHYEYIQY
;
A
#
# COMPACT_ATOMS: atom_id res chain seq x y z
N MET A 1 -16.27 24.78 10.01
CA MET A 1 -16.82 24.57 8.65
C MET A 1 -16.95 23.07 8.42
N HIS A 2 -17.76 22.61 7.48
CA HIS A 2 -17.83 21.17 7.14
C HIS A 2 -17.57 20.96 5.66
N ILE A 3 -17.08 19.76 5.33
CA ILE A 3 -16.84 19.33 3.96
C ILE A 3 -17.18 17.85 3.85
N ASN A 4 -17.76 17.45 2.72
CA ASN A 4 -17.94 16.05 2.39
C ASN A 4 -16.76 15.57 1.57
N ILE A 5 -16.30 14.36 1.85
CA ILE A 5 -15.12 13.79 1.24
C ILE A 5 -15.52 12.44 0.67
N LYS A 6 -15.62 12.37 -0.65
CA LYS A 6 -15.81 11.10 -1.33
C LYS A 6 -14.48 10.35 -1.34
N ILE A 7 -14.47 9.14 -0.83
CA ILE A 7 -13.28 8.30 -0.80
C ILE A 7 -13.27 7.39 -2.01
N GLU A 8 -12.22 7.49 -2.83
CA GLU A 8 -11.93 6.53 -3.88
C GLU A 8 -10.71 5.71 -3.48
N VAL A 9 -10.73 4.42 -3.78
CA VAL A 9 -9.67 3.47 -3.44
C VAL A 9 -9.28 2.74 -4.70
N HIS A 10 -7.98 2.65 -4.96
CA HIS A 10 -7.44 1.87 -6.06
C HIS A 10 -6.16 1.15 -5.63
N ALA A 11 -5.92 0.00 -6.23
CA ALA A 11 -4.69 -0.75 -6.12
C ALA A 11 -3.89 -0.66 -7.41
N TYR A 12 -2.56 -0.66 -7.32
CA TYR A 12 -1.70 -0.71 -8.50
C TYR A 12 -0.53 -1.67 -8.32
N ALA A 13 -0.18 -2.33 -9.42
CA ALA A 13 0.94 -3.25 -9.55
C ALA A 13 1.50 -3.17 -10.98
N GLU A 14 2.81 -3.31 -11.14
CA GLU A 14 3.54 -3.26 -12.41
C GLU A 14 3.12 -2.06 -13.29
N GLU A 15 2.99 -0.89 -12.66
CA GLU A 15 2.60 0.36 -13.31
C GLU A 15 1.19 0.36 -13.93
N LYS A 16 0.29 -0.48 -13.41
CA LYS A 16 -1.11 -0.60 -13.86
C LYS A 16 -2.06 -0.73 -12.68
N LEU A 17 -3.30 -0.32 -12.88
CA LEU A 17 -4.36 -0.57 -11.90
C LEU A 17 -4.63 -2.08 -11.79
N CYS A 18 -4.68 -2.58 -10.57
CA CYS A 18 -5.00 -3.96 -10.22
C CYS A 18 -6.10 -4.01 -9.17
N ASP A 19 -7.21 -3.29 -9.44
CA ASP A 19 -8.34 -3.17 -8.52
C ASP A 19 -9.01 -4.52 -8.17
N GLU A 20 -8.72 -5.59 -8.92
CA GLU A 20 -9.05 -6.98 -8.54
C GLU A 20 -8.55 -7.34 -7.12
N CYS A 21 -7.43 -6.77 -6.66
CA CYS A 21 -6.94 -6.97 -5.30
C CYS A 21 -7.86 -6.36 -4.21
N ILE A 22 -8.72 -5.41 -4.60
CA ILE A 22 -9.68 -4.71 -3.74
C ILE A 22 -11.08 -5.31 -3.90
N ASP A 23 -11.43 -5.70 -5.13
CA ASP A 23 -12.80 -6.06 -5.52
C ASP A 23 -13.06 -7.58 -5.43
N ASP A 24 -12.06 -8.43 -5.68
CA ASP A 24 -12.22 -9.88 -5.83
C ASP A 24 -11.52 -10.69 -4.72
N ALA A 25 -12.15 -10.74 -3.54
CA ALA A 25 -11.71 -11.64 -2.47
C ALA A 25 -11.65 -13.12 -2.93
N PRO A 26 -10.63 -13.91 -2.54
CA PRO A 26 -9.59 -13.61 -1.56
C PRO A 26 -8.29 -13.08 -2.18
N PHE A 27 -8.28 -12.56 -3.41
CA PHE A 27 -7.06 -12.08 -4.03
C PHE A 27 -6.68 -10.73 -3.42
N TYR A 28 -5.66 -10.68 -2.56
CA TYR A 28 -5.25 -9.42 -1.91
C TYR A 28 -3.86 -8.93 -2.34
N GLY A 29 -3.21 -9.63 -3.28
CA GLY A 29 -1.83 -9.31 -3.68
C GLY A 29 -0.84 -9.65 -2.57
N ILE A 30 0.17 -8.80 -2.33
CA ILE A 30 1.10 -8.94 -1.20
C ILE A 30 0.61 -8.23 0.07
N ILE A 31 -0.45 -7.43 -0.04
CA ILE A 31 -1.00 -6.66 1.07
C ILE A 31 -2.16 -7.47 1.65
N GLY A 32 -2.08 -7.83 2.93
CA GLY A 32 -3.03 -8.75 3.53
C GLY A 32 -4.47 -8.21 3.62
N PRO A 33 -5.44 -9.11 3.88
CA PRO A 33 -6.86 -8.77 4.01
C PRO A 33 -7.15 -7.75 5.13
N GLU A 34 -6.32 -7.70 6.16
CA GLU A 34 -6.39 -6.73 7.25
C GLU A 34 -6.25 -5.28 6.77
N ILE A 35 -5.56 -5.06 5.65
CA ILE A 35 -5.42 -3.75 5.01
C ILE A 35 -6.41 -3.61 3.84
N MET A 36 -6.52 -4.62 2.99
CA MET A 36 -7.32 -4.53 1.76
C MET A 36 -8.84 -4.55 2.02
N LEU A 37 -9.34 -5.35 2.96
CA LEU A 37 -10.79 -5.46 3.20
C LEU A 37 -11.41 -4.18 3.77
N PRO A 38 -10.79 -3.48 4.75
CA PRO A 38 -11.31 -2.18 5.19
C PRO A 38 -11.37 -1.15 4.06
N LEU A 39 -10.33 -1.09 3.21
CA LEU A 39 -10.25 -0.20 2.06
C LEU A 39 -11.35 -0.50 1.02
N SER A 40 -11.59 -1.78 0.72
CA SER A 40 -12.67 -2.20 -0.19
C SER A 40 -14.05 -1.73 0.30
N LYS A 41 -14.32 -1.84 1.61
CA LYS A 41 -15.62 -1.46 2.20
C LYS A 41 -15.91 0.03 2.12
N ILE A 42 -14.90 0.88 2.21
CA ILE A 42 -15.04 2.34 2.25
C ILE A 42 -14.94 3.00 0.86
N ARG A 43 -14.63 2.22 -0.19
CA ARG A 43 -14.60 2.71 -1.57
C ARG A 43 -15.96 3.30 -1.98
N GLY A 44 -15.93 4.52 -2.50
CA GLY A 44 -17.09 5.30 -2.91
C GLY A 44 -17.89 5.93 -1.76
N GLN A 45 -17.54 5.67 -0.49
CA GLN A 45 -18.23 6.26 0.66
C GLN A 45 -17.90 7.73 0.84
N ILE A 46 -18.75 8.42 1.61
CA ILE A 46 -18.62 9.85 1.90
C ILE A 46 -18.35 10.03 3.39
N LEU A 47 -17.23 10.67 3.72
CA LEU A 47 -16.88 11.14 5.05
C LEU A 47 -17.25 12.62 5.17
N THR A 48 -18.10 12.99 6.12
CA THR A 48 -18.28 14.39 6.50
C THR A 48 -17.22 14.77 7.54
N PHE A 49 -16.41 15.77 7.22
CA PHE A 49 -15.30 16.22 8.04
C PHE A 49 -15.47 17.67 8.48
N GLU A 50 -15.34 17.91 9.78
CA GLU A 50 -15.34 19.26 10.34
C GLU A 50 -13.92 19.83 10.36
N TYR A 51 -13.77 21.08 9.94
CA TYR A 51 -12.49 21.76 9.90
C TYR A 51 -12.60 23.24 10.27
N ASP A 52 -11.48 23.79 10.73
CA ASP A 52 -11.30 25.20 11.02
C ASP A 52 -10.01 25.74 10.36
N ASN A 53 -9.58 26.93 10.77
CA ASN A 53 -8.38 27.58 10.24
C ASN A 53 -7.06 26.96 10.76
N GLN A 54 -7.12 26.11 11.78
CA GLN A 54 -5.98 25.40 12.32
C GLN A 54 -5.84 23.98 11.76
N THR A 55 -6.94 23.36 11.33
CA THR A 55 -6.95 22.01 10.74
C THR A 55 -5.98 21.88 9.56
N THR A 56 -5.18 20.82 9.60
CA THR A 56 -4.15 20.49 8.62
C THR A 56 -4.56 19.34 7.71
N LEU A 57 -3.80 19.10 6.64
CA LEU A 57 -3.94 17.88 5.84
C LEU A 57 -3.64 16.60 6.64
N ASN A 58 -2.75 16.66 7.64
CA ASN A 58 -2.46 15.51 8.48
C ASN A 58 -3.66 15.15 9.37
N ASP A 59 -4.37 16.15 9.90
CA ASP A 59 -5.61 15.91 10.66
C ASP A 59 -6.66 15.22 9.79
N LEU A 60 -6.79 15.64 8.52
CA LEU A 60 -7.66 14.98 7.56
C LEU A 60 -7.20 13.55 7.25
N LYS A 61 -5.90 13.34 7.01
CA LYS A 61 -5.32 12.02 6.76
C LYS A 61 -5.64 11.08 7.94
N ASN A 62 -5.42 11.52 9.17
CA ASN A 62 -5.73 10.75 10.38
C ASN A 62 -7.21 10.43 10.51
N ALA A 63 -8.10 11.39 10.18
CA ALA A 63 -9.54 11.15 10.19
C ALA A 63 -9.97 10.12 9.13
N ILE A 64 -9.36 10.14 7.94
CA ILE A 64 -9.60 9.12 6.91
C ILE A 64 -9.05 7.76 7.37
N PHE A 65 -7.85 7.69 7.94
CA PHE A 65 -7.32 6.45 8.51
C PHE A 65 -8.25 5.86 9.57
N PHE A 66 -8.74 6.69 10.48
CA PHE A 66 -9.72 6.29 11.49
C PHE A 66 -11.03 5.82 10.85
N PHE A 67 -11.50 6.50 9.79
CA PHE A 67 -12.70 6.09 9.05
C PHE A 67 -12.53 4.73 8.35
N VAL A 68 -11.32 4.43 7.86
CA VAL A 68 -11.00 3.16 7.20
C VAL A 68 -10.82 2.03 8.22
N TYR A 69 -9.98 2.23 9.24
CA TYR A 69 -9.48 1.16 10.10
C TYR A 69 -9.99 1.21 11.55
N GLY A 70 -10.76 2.24 11.92
CA GLY A 70 -11.20 2.46 13.29
C GLY A 70 -10.04 2.73 14.25
N ASP A 71 -10.15 2.24 15.49
CA ASP A 71 -9.12 2.32 16.54
C ASP A 71 -7.92 1.39 16.32
N THR A 72 -7.82 0.75 15.15
CA THR A 72 -6.70 -0.14 14.85
C THR A 72 -5.43 0.70 14.71
N ASN A 73 -4.38 0.37 15.49
CA ASN A 73 -3.04 0.95 15.30
C ASN A 73 -2.45 0.43 14.00
N VAL A 74 -2.86 1.04 12.90
CA VAL A 74 -2.32 0.77 11.57
C VAL A 74 -1.06 1.62 11.40
N ASP A 75 0.03 0.98 10.98
CA ASP A 75 1.32 1.62 10.82
C ASP A 75 1.27 2.70 9.72
N ASP A 76 1.79 3.90 10.00
CA ASP A 76 1.95 4.97 9.02
C ASP A 76 2.89 4.58 7.85
N SER A 77 3.60 3.45 7.97
CA SER A 77 4.43 2.85 6.90
C SER A 77 3.65 2.11 5.82
N LEU A 78 2.32 2.02 5.93
CA LEU A 78 1.50 1.38 4.90
C LEU A 78 1.77 1.98 3.51
N PRO A 79 1.77 1.15 2.44
CA PRO A 79 2.05 1.60 1.08
C PRO A 79 0.84 2.30 0.44
N ILE A 80 0.21 3.22 1.18
CA ILE A 80 -0.99 3.95 0.78
C ILE A 80 -0.62 5.43 0.58
N SER A 81 -0.79 5.89 -0.65
CA SER A 81 -0.65 7.31 -0.99
C SER A 81 -1.99 8.02 -0.97
N PHE A 82 -2.04 9.21 -0.37
CA PHE A 82 -3.24 10.04 -0.31
C PHE A 82 -3.13 11.16 -1.34
N SER A 83 -4.22 11.41 -2.06
CA SER A 83 -4.26 12.46 -3.07
C SER A 83 -5.66 13.04 -3.25
N PHE A 84 -5.75 14.28 -3.70
CA PHE A 84 -6.99 14.85 -4.22
C PHE A 84 -7.08 14.62 -5.73
N LEU A 85 -8.30 14.43 -6.23
CA LEU A 85 -8.58 14.43 -7.67
C LEU A 85 -9.40 15.67 -8.01
N VAL A 86 -8.86 16.56 -8.84
CA VAL A 86 -9.52 17.82 -9.22
C VAL A 86 -9.35 18.05 -10.70
N GLY A 87 -10.46 18.13 -11.44
CA GLY A 87 -10.44 18.38 -12.88
C GLY A 87 -9.69 17.32 -13.70
N GLY A 88 -9.51 16.11 -13.17
CA GLY A 88 -8.71 15.05 -13.78
C GLY A 88 -7.24 15.02 -13.34
N GLU A 89 -6.77 16.05 -12.62
CA GLU A 89 -5.41 16.13 -12.10
C GLU A 89 -5.32 15.60 -10.66
N ARG A 90 -4.20 14.93 -10.36
CA ARG A 90 -3.94 14.33 -9.05
C ARG A 90 -2.96 15.18 -8.24
N TYR A 91 -3.35 15.50 -7.01
CA TYR A 91 -2.55 16.28 -6.08
C TYR A 91 -2.27 15.47 -4.82
N TYR A 92 -1.05 14.96 -4.68
CA TYR A 92 -0.64 14.18 -3.51
C TYR A 92 -0.59 15.03 -2.24
N PHE A 93 -0.88 14.40 -1.11
CA PHE A 93 -0.69 15.01 0.20
C PHE A 93 0.82 15.18 0.41
N GLY A 94 1.32 16.42 0.31
CA GLY A 94 2.73 16.77 0.56
C GLY A 94 3.04 16.94 2.05
N GLU A 95 4.21 17.51 2.40
CA GLU A 95 4.71 17.67 3.79
C GLU A 95 3.70 18.34 4.74
N ASP A 96 2.92 17.51 5.43
CA ASP A 96 2.22 17.53 6.73
C ASP A 96 1.72 18.85 7.39
N THR A 97 1.88 20.02 6.77
CA THR A 97 1.70 21.33 7.41
C THR A 97 0.73 22.26 6.67
N ALA A 98 0.28 21.89 5.47
CA ALA A 98 -0.66 22.71 4.71
C ALA A 98 -2.02 22.78 5.44
N LYS A 99 -2.52 24.01 5.61
CA LYS A 99 -3.85 24.25 6.18
C LYS A 99 -4.93 23.73 5.24
N LEU A 100 -5.86 22.95 5.76
CA LEU A 100 -6.96 22.40 4.97
C LEU A 100 -7.82 23.52 4.37
N SER A 101 -8.00 24.64 5.07
CA SER A 101 -8.75 25.79 4.56
C SER A 101 -8.20 26.35 3.23
N PHE A 102 -6.88 26.34 3.04
CA PHE A 102 -6.23 26.76 1.79
C PHE A 102 -6.46 25.75 0.66
N ILE A 103 -6.41 24.46 0.99
CA ILE A 103 -6.68 23.36 0.05
C ILE A 103 -8.14 23.43 -0.40
N VAL A 104 -9.07 23.54 0.53
CA VAL A 104 -10.50 23.63 0.23
C VAL A 104 -10.82 24.83 -0.64
N SER A 105 -10.27 26.02 -0.35
CA SER A 105 -10.51 27.20 -1.19
C SER A 105 -9.94 27.05 -2.61
N LYS A 106 -8.79 26.38 -2.76
CA LYS A 106 -8.19 26.08 -4.07
C LYS A 106 -9.03 25.08 -4.87
N TYR A 107 -9.57 24.06 -4.22
CA TYR A 107 -10.18 22.91 -4.91
C TYR A 107 -11.71 22.91 -4.98
N LEU A 108 -12.40 23.64 -4.09
CA LEU A 108 -13.86 23.78 -4.11
C LEU A 108 -14.35 25.15 -4.60
N GLY A 109 -13.47 26.09 -4.96
CA GLY A 109 -13.88 27.44 -5.34
C GLY A 109 -14.76 28.12 -4.27
N THR A 110 -15.24 29.33 -4.54
CA THR A 110 -16.14 30.04 -3.61
C THR A 110 -17.61 29.66 -3.79
N GLU A 111 -17.93 28.91 -4.85
CA GLU A 111 -19.31 28.62 -5.29
C GLU A 111 -19.70 27.13 -5.27
N HIS A 112 -18.79 26.18 -5.01
CA HIS A 112 -19.17 24.76 -4.99
C HIS A 112 -19.56 24.27 -3.60
N SER A 113 -20.72 23.62 -3.55
CA SER A 113 -21.18 22.86 -2.40
C SER A 113 -20.32 21.61 -2.21
N GLY A 114 -19.29 21.75 -1.36
CA GLY A 114 -19.11 20.87 -0.21
C GLY A 114 -18.71 19.42 -0.45
N GLN A 115 -18.20 19.02 -1.62
CA GLN A 115 -17.64 17.68 -1.82
C GLN A 115 -16.30 17.68 -2.54
N ILE A 116 -15.26 17.11 -1.91
CA ILE A 116 -13.96 16.81 -2.53
C ILE A 116 -13.81 15.31 -2.70
N VAL A 117 -13.03 14.89 -3.69
CA VAL A 117 -12.64 13.49 -3.87
C VAL A 117 -11.23 13.30 -3.34
N VAL A 118 -11.07 12.37 -2.41
CA VAL A 118 -9.76 11.90 -1.94
C VAL A 118 -9.56 10.48 -2.44
N CYS A 119 -8.45 10.25 -3.12
CA CYS A 119 -8.04 8.96 -3.66
C CYS A 119 -6.92 8.36 -2.81
N LEU A 120 -7.16 7.16 -2.29
CA LEU A 120 -6.18 6.30 -1.63
C LEU A 120 -5.64 5.33 -2.69
N LEU A 121 -4.33 5.38 -2.91
CA LEU A 121 -3.63 4.53 -3.88
C LEU A 121 -2.74 3.53 -3.14
N VAL A 122 -3.07 2.24 -3.23
CA VAL A 122 -2.34 1.15 -2.56
C VAL A 122 -1.33 0.54 -3.52
N SER A 123 -0.05 0.53 -3.16
CA SER A 123 0.97 -0.20 -3.93
C SER A 123 0.94 -1.68 -3.58
N CYS A 124 0.62 -2.51 -4.57
CA CYS A 124 0.69 -3.98 -4.48
C CYS A 124 2.05 -4.55 -4.90
N ASP A 125 3.02 -3.69 -5.24
CA ASP A 125 4.41 -4.08 -5.59
C ASP A 125 5.42 -3.83 -4.46
N ALA A 126 4.96 -3.24 -3.34
CA ALA A 126 5.82 -2.82 -2.24
C ALA A 126 6.56 -4.02 -1.62
N GLY A 127 7.76 -4.30 -2.13
CA GLY A 127 8.57 -5.43 -1.70
C GLY A 127 8.43 -6.69 -2.55
N ASP A 128 7.58 -6.74 -3.58
CA ASP A 128 7.45 -7.92 -4.46
C ASP A 128 8.79 -8.17 -5.20
N VAL A 129 9.17 -9.45 -5.22
CA VAL A 129 10.40 -9.93 -5.85
C VAL A 129 10.14 -11.13 -6.76
N ALA A 130 9.06 -11.90 -6.59
CA ALA A 130 8.77 -13.00 -7.49
C ALA A 130 7.34 -13.52 -7.31
N THR A 131 6.87 -14.22 -8.34
CA THR A 131 5.62 -14.98 -8.33
C THR A 131 5.85 -16.41 -8.81
N GLU A 132 5.21 -17.38 -8.15
CA GLU A 132 5.16 -18.79 -8.55
C GLU A 132 3.80 -19.35 -8.14
N TRP A 133 2.81 -19.26 -9.04
CA TRP A 133 1.40 -19.49 -8.70
C TRP A 133 1.18 -20.76 -7.86
N PRO A 134 0.50 -20.67 -6.68
CA PRO A 134 -0.25 -19.52 -6.16
C PRO A 134 0.55 -18.65 -5.15
N LEU A 135 1.88 -18.72 -5.17
CA LEU A 135 2.74 -18.05 -4.19
C LEU A 135 3.28 -16.72 -4.70
N ARG A 136 3.41 -15.77 -3.78
CA ARG A 136 4.13 -14.51 -3.95
C ARG A 136 5.30 -14.45 -2.99
N PHE A 137 6.36 -13.77 -3.42
CA PHE A 137 7.62 -13.65 -2.69
C PHE A 137 7.91 -12.16 -2.53
N PHE A 138 8.17 -11.72 -1.30
CA PHE A 138 8.40 -10.31 -1.02
C PHE A 138 9.42 -10.10 0.10
N VAL A 139 9.92 -8.87 0.20
CA VAL A 139 10.81 -8.39 1.26
C VAL A 139 10.21 -7.14 1.90
N HIS A 140 10.25 -7.03 3.22
CA HIS A 140 9.80 -5.82 3.91
C HIS A 140 10.88 -4.73 3.92
N SER A 141 10.47 -3.46 3.83
CA SER A 141 11.35 -2.31 4.08
C SER A 141 11.47 -2.05 5.58
N ARG A 142 12.65 -1.61 6.07
CA ARG A 142 12.92 -1.32 7.50
C ARG A 142 12.83 -2.53 8.43
N GLU A 143 13.45 -3.66 8.07
CA GLU A 143 13.83 -4.66 9.07
C GLU A 143 14.99 -4.12 9.95
N SER A 144 14.74 -3.03 10.68
CA SER A 144 15.70 -2.44 11.62
C SER A 144 15.70 -3.25 12.92
N GLY A 145 16.70 -4.12 13.07
CA GLY A 145 16.94 -4.96 14.24
C GLY A 145 18.10 -5.93 13.99
N SER A 146 18.72 -6.45 15.05
CA SER A 146 19.85 -7.39 15.03
C SER A 146 19.80 -8.36 13.86
N HIS A 147 20.78 -8.28 12.96
CA HIS A 147 20.99 -9.08 11.75
C HIS A 147 20.19 -10.39 11.72
N ASN A 148 18.96 -10.32 11.21
CA ASN A 148 18.21 -11.54 10.90
C ASN A 148 18.89 -12.23 9.71
N ASP A 149 18.91 -13.56 9.72
CA ASP A 149 19.38 -14.32 8.56
C ASP A 149 18.62 -13.86 7.31
N ALA A 150 19.32 -13.57 6.21
CA ALA A 150 18.69 -13.10 4.97
C ALA A 150 17.60 -14.09 4.51
N HIS A 151 16.39 -13.59 4.31
CA HIS A 151 15.20 -14.41 4.09
C HIS A 151 14.21 -13.74 3.13
N ILE A 152 13.25 -14.52 2.65
CA ILE A 152 12.17 -14.04 1.78
C ILE A 152 10.85 -14.40 2.43
N HIS A 153 9.94 -13.44 2.52
CA HIS A 153 8.57 -13.68 2.95
C HIS A 153 7.78 -14.27 1.79
N VAL A 154 6.98 -15.28 2.07
CA VAL A 154 6.22 -16.03 1.08
C VAL A 154 4.80 -16.21 1.59
N CYS A 155 3.82 -15.76 0.81
CA CYS A 155 2.41 -15.97 1.09
C CYS A 155 1.70 -16.62 -0.12
N ASP A 156 0.55 -17.25 0.13
CA ASP A 156 -0.39 -17.56 -0.94
C ASP A 156 -1.24 -16.34 -1.29
N THR A 157 -1.82 -16.31 -2.48
CA THR A 157 -2.68 -15.20 -2.95
C THR A 157 -3.83 -14.84 -2.02
N GLY A 158 -4.28 -15.79 -1.19
CA GLY A 158 -5.36 -15.62 -0.22
C GLY A 158 -4.92 -15.12 1.15
N HIS A 159 -3.61 -14.97 1.39
CA HIS A 159 -3.02 -14.70 2.72
C HIS A 159 -3.51 -15.67 3.80
N GLN A 160 -3.81 -16.92 3.43
CA GLN A 160 -4.16 -17.96 4.40
C GLN A 160 -2.93 -18.56 5.07
N TYR A 161 -1.82 -18.56 4.35
CA TYR A 161 -0.54 -19.11 4.76
C TYR A 161 0.57 -18.13 4.42
N GLU A 162 1.46 -17.93 5.38
CA GLU A 162 2.62 -17.06 5.23
C GLU A 162 3.81 -17.67 5.98
N ALA A 163 5.00 -17.56 5.39
CA ALA A 163 6.24 -17.95 6.04
C ALA A 163 7.44 -17.14 5.55
N SER A 164 8.42 -16.97 6.43
CA SER A 164 9.73 -16.42 6.10
C SER A 164 10.71 -17.57 5.86
N ILE A 165 11.34 -17.60 4.69
CA ILE A 165 12.24 -18.67 4.26
C ILE A 165 13.65 -18.11 4.08
N ARG A 166 14.62 -18.66 4.81
CA ARG A 166 16.03 -18.28 4.72
C ARG A 166 16.58 -18.55 3.33
N ILE A 167 17.29 -17.60 2.76
CA ILE A 167 17.83 -17.70 1.39
C ILE A 167 18.90 -18.79 1.31
N SER A 168 19.79 -18.90 2.29
CA SER A 168 20.99 -19.77 2.19
C SER A 168 20.69 -21.27 2.13
N ASP A 169 19.67 -21.74 2.85
CA ASP A 169 19.35 -23.17 2.99
C ASP A 169 17.87 -23.52 2.78
N GLY A 170 17.03 -22.51 2.50
CA GLY A 170 15.59 -22.69 2.33
C GLY A 170 14.88 -23.08 3.62
N LYS A 171 15.49 -22.93 4.80
CA LYS A 171 14.84 -23.23 6.07
C LYS A 171 13.75 -22.21 6.37
N VAL A 172 12.56 -22.70 6.73
CA VAL A 172 11.48 -21.85 7.27
C VAL A 172 11.93 -21.35 8.66
N ILE A 173 12.02 -20.04 8.83
CA ILE A 173 12.48 -19.40 10.07
C ILE A 173 11.34 -18.74 10.84
N ALA A 174 10.22 -18.44 10.17
CA ALA A 174 8.98 -17.96 10.78
C ALA A 174 7.77 -18.36 9.93
N GLY A 175 6.59 -18.40 10.55
CA GLY A 175 5.33 -18.75 9.87
C GLY A 175 5.23 -20.22 9.46
N LYS A 176 4.25 -20.53 8.59
CA LYS A 176 3.94 -21.89 8.14
C LYS A 176 3.26 -21.90 6.77
N LEU A 177 3.79 -22.73 5.88
CA LEU A 177 3.16 -23.07 4.60
C LEU A 177 2.71 -24.54 4.59
N PRO A 178 1.66 -24.90 3.83
CA PRO A 178 1.37 -26.29 3.48
C PRO A 178 2.57 -26.94 2.78
N SER A 179 2.81 -28.24 3.01
CA SER A 179 4.03 -28.92 2.52
C SER A 179 4.24 -28.81 0.99
N LYS A 180 3.15 -28.74 0.21
CA LYS A 180 3.23 -28.53 -1.25
C LYS A 180 3.78 -27.14 -1.59
N PHE A 181 3.31 -26.10 -0.91
CA PHE A 181 3.72 -24.71 -1.09
C PHE A 181 5.13 -24.48 -0.56
N GLU A 182 5.46 -25.03 0.62
CA GLU A 182 6.80 -24.99 1.17
C GLU A 182 7.83 -25.59 0.19
N ARG A 183 7.53 -26.76 -0.39
CA ARG A 183 8.43 -27.38 -1.39
C ARG A 183 8.61 -26.51 -2.64
N LEU A 184 7.54 -25.86 -3.12
CA LEU A 184 7.58 -24.98 -4.28
C LEU A 184 8.41 -23.73 -3.99
N ALA A 185 8.17 -23.08 -2.86
CA ALA A 185 8.88 -21.90 -2.39
C ALA A 185 10.38 -22.18 -2.22
N LYS A 186 10.74 -23.25 -1.52
CA LYS A 186 12.15 -23.66 -1.34
C LYS A 186 12.82 -23.93 -2.67
N LYS A 187 12.14 -24.62 -3.59
CA LYS A 187 12.70 -24.89 -4.93
C LYS A 187 13.00 -23.57 -5.66
N ARG A 188 12.07 -22.61 -5.65
CA ARG A 188 12.26 -21.31 -6.30
C ARG A 188 13.43 -20.54 -5.69
N ILE A 189 13.46 -20.39 -4.37
CA ILE A 189 14.51 -19.65 -3.64
C ILE A 189 15.88 -20.28 -3.85
N LEU A 190 16.00 -21.59 -3.68
CA LEU A 190 17.29 -22.29 -3.81
C LEU A 190 17.79 -22.37 -5.26
N SER A 191 16.90 -22.28 -6.25
CA SER A 191 17.30 -22.27 -7.66
C SER A 191 17.87 -20.93 -8.14
N ASP A 192 17.66 -19.86 -7.39
CA ASP A 192 17.93 -18.48 -7.80
C ASP A 192 18.42 -17.62 -6.62
N GLN A 193 19.30 -18.19 -5.78
CA GLN A 193 19.71 -17.58 -4.52
C GLN A 193 20.35 -16.20 -4.74
N ASP A 194 21.19 -16.06 -5.77
CA ASP A 194 21.87 -14.80 -6.10
C ASP A 194 20.85 -13.67 -6.36
N TYR A 195 19.77 -13.96 -7.10
CA TYR A 195 18.69 -13.01 -7.34
C TYR A 195 18.00 -12.57 -6.05
N PHE A 196 17.69 -13.52 -5.16
CA PHE A 196 17.02 -13.21 -3.89
C PHE A 196 17.94 -12.48 -2.91
N TYR A 197 19.24 -12.78 -2.88
CA TYR A 197 20.23 -11.98 -2.14
C TYR A 197 20.35 -10.57 -2.69
N ASP A 198 20.33 -10.40 -4.01
CA ASP A 198 20.32 -9.09 -4.65
C ASP A 198 19.06 -8.31 -4.28
N CYS A 199 17.89 -8.95 -4.33
CA CYS A 199 16.64 -8.34 -3.91
C CYS A 199 16.67 -7.95 -2.44
N TRP A 200 17.10 -8.86 -1.56
CA TRP A 200 17.29 -8.59 -0.14
C TRP A 200 18.19 -7.37 0.05
N ASN A 201 19.36 -7.32 -0.58
CA ASN A 201 20.31 -6.22 -0.40
C ASN A 201 19.86 -4.89 -1.02
N LYS A 202 19.11 -4.91 -2.13
CA LYS A 202 18.73 -3.70 -2.89
C LYS A 202 17.35 -3.15 -2.50
N LYS A 203 16.44 -4.00 -2.03
CA LYS A 203 15.03 -3.64 -1.76
C LYS A 203 14.71 -3.53 -0.25
N THR A 204 15.61 -3.95 0.65
CA THR A 204 15.40 -3.79 2.12
C THR A 204 15.49 -2.34 2.61
N ASP A 205 15.95 -1.40 1.77
CA ASP A 205 15.85 0.05 1.98
C ASP A 205 14.96 0.74 0.93
N GLY A 206 13.91 0.04 0.46
CA GLY A 206 13.06 0.49 -0.63
C GLY A 206 12.15 1.68 -0.29
N LEU A 207 12.67 2.91 -0.28
CA LEU A 207 11.89 4.10 -0.63
C LEU A 207 12.80 5.20 -1.24
N LYS A 208 12.72 5.34 -2.56
CA LYS A 208 12.52 6.60 -3.33
C LYS A 208 13.19 6.50 -4.71
N VAL A 209 12.38 6.30 -5.75
CA VAL A 209 12.22 7.23 -6.88
C VAL A 209 10.87 6.86 -7.52
N ASP A 210 9.95 7.81 -7.62
CA ASP A 210 8.81 7.71 -8.54
C ASP A 210 9.35 7.95 -9.96
N ILE A 211 9.77 6.85 -10.58
CA ILE A 211 10.43 6.84 -11.89
C ILE A 211 9.43 7.18 -13.01
N ASN A 212 8.13 7.05 -12.74
CA ASN A 212 7.08 7.29 -13.71
C ASN A 212 6.75 8.78 -13.85
N HIS A 213 6.93 9.56 -12.78
CA HIS A 213 7.00 11.02 -12.88
C HIS A 213 8.33 11.48 -13.51
N HIS A 214 9.45 10.82 -13.20
CA HIS A 214 10.76 11.17 -13.76
C HIS A 214 10.84 10.95 -15.28
N TYR A 215 10.14 9.95 -15.80
CA TYR A 215 10.13 9.60 -17.23
C TYR A 215 8.80 9.89 -17.94
N GLU A 216 7.86 10.55 -17.27
CA GLU A 216 6.55 10.90 -17.84
C GLU A 216 5.78 9.69 -18.44
N TYR A 217 6.02 8.47 -17.95
CA TYR A 217 5.31 7.27 -18.44
C TYR A 217 3.88 7.20 -17.95
N ILE A 218 3.59 7.89 -16.85
CA ILE A 218 2.23 8.20 -16.42
C ILE A 218 1.99 9.67 -16.79
N GLN A 219 1.50 9.88 -18.00
CA GLN A 219 0.85 11.12 -18.41
C GLN A 219 -0.66 10.87 -18.41
N TYR A 220 -1.41 11.71 -17.71
CA TYR A 220 -2.87 11.77 -17.79
C TYR A 220 -3.29 13.03 -18.55
#